data_AF-A0A2E9J6G7-F1
#
_entry.id   AF-A0A2E9J6G7-F1
#
_cell.length_a   1.000
_cell.length_b   1.000
_cell.length_c   1.000
_cell.angle_alpha   90.00
_cell.angle_beta   90.00
_cell.angle_gamma   90.00
#
_symmetry.space_group_name_H-M   'P 1'
#
loop_
_entity.id
_entity.type
_entity.pdbx_description
1 polymer ?
#
loop_
_entity_poly.entity_id
_entity_poly.type
_entity_poly.pdbx_seq_one_letter_code
_entity_poly.pdbx_strand_id
1 'polypeptide(L)' 'MPWCVSCDKYLSPNSVSVVGTCSSCGNRVIEGDGKEVKSQKIPWHFWVFVSAAMIYLGWRLVEGLWVLFT' A
#
# COMPACT_ATOMS: atom_id res chain seq x y z
N MET A 1 3.74 18.77 3.55
CA MET A 1 4.00 18.12 4.86
C MET A 1 2.68 17.99 5.62
N PRO A 2 2.38 16.83 6.22
CA PRO A 2 1.16 16.63 7.01
C PRO A 2 1.18 17.45 8.31
N TRP A 3 0.05 18.09 8.63
CA TRP A 3 -0.15 18.91 9.82
C TRP A 3 -1.12 18.23 10.78
N CYS A 4 -0.85 18.33 12.08
CA CYS A 4 -1.76 17.87 13.11
C CYS A 4 -2.30 19.06 13.90
N VAL A 5 -3.61 19.32 13.76
CA VAL A 5 -4.31 20.42 14.47
C VAL A 5 -4.27 20.23 16.00
N SER A 6 -4.32 18.98 16.47
CA SER A 6 -4.32 18.69 17.91
C SER A 6 -2.96 18.89 18.59
N CYS A 7 -1.86 18.79 17.83
CA CYS A 7 -0.50 18.92 18.36
C CYS A 7 0.19 20.22 17.92
N ASP A 8 -0.48 21.01 17.08
CA ASP A 8 0.04 22.24 16.46
C ASP A 8 1.46 22.08 15.89
N LYS A 9 1.68 20.99 15.14
CA LYS A 9 3.01 20.62 14.64
C LYS A 9 2.96 19.91 13.28
N TYR A 10 4.01 20.12 12.49
CA TYR A 10 4.29 19.36 11.27
C TYR A 10 4.87 17.99 11.58
N LEU A 11 4.30 16.95 10.99
CA LEU A 11 4.81 15.58 11.10
C LEU A 11 5.61 15.20 9.85
N SER A 12 6.61 14.34 10.05
CA SER A 12 7.28 13.66 8.93
C SER A 12 6.31 12.63 8.34
N PRO A 13 6.25 12.46 7.01
CA PRO A 13 5.40 11.45 6.38
C PRO A 13 5.70 10.00 6.83
N ASN A 14 6.88 9.74 7.39
CA ASN A 14 7.22 8.43 7.98
C ASN A 14 6.77 8.27 9.45
N SER A 15 6.30 9.35 10.09
CA SER A 15 5.85 9.37 11.49
C SER A 15 4.32 9.35 11.63
N VAL A 16 3.60 9.34 10.51
CA VAL A 16 2.15 9.17 10.45
C VAL A 16 1.83 7.70 10.17
N SER A 17 0.77 7.19 10.80
CA SER A 17 0.37 5.80 10.62
C SER A 17 -0.11 5.54 9.18
N VAL A 18 -0.14 4.27 8.79
CA VAL A 18 -0.71 3.84 7.49
C VAL A 18 -2.17 4.27 7.28
N VAL A 19 -2.88 4.63 8.36
CA VAL A 19 -4.27 5.10 8.38
C VAL A 19 -4.37 6.64 8.29
N GLY A 20 -3.23 7.34 8.30
CA GLY A 20 -3.20 8.81 8.29
C GLY A 20 -3.50 9.41 9.67
N THR A 21 -3.08 8.75 10.75
CA THR A 21 -3.22 9.27 12.12
C THR A 21 -1.87 9.66 12.72
N CYS A 22 -1.89 10.66 13.60
CA CYS A 22 -0.73 11.10 14.35
C CYS A 22 -0.37 10.06 15.42
N SER A 23 0.87 9.57 15.43
CA SER A 23 1.33 8.59 16.43
C SER A 23 1.36 9.14 17.87
N SER A 24 1.34 10.46 18.06
CA SER A 24 1.47 11.09 19.38
C SER A 24 0.14 11.40 20.06
N CYS A 25 -0.94 11.62 19.31
CA CYS A 25 -2.25 12.00 19.85
C CYS A 25 -3.41 11.14 19.32
N GLY A 26 -3.16 10.25 18.35
CA GLY A 26 -4.17 9.38 17.75
C GLY A 26 -5.15 10.07 16.79
N ASN A 27 -5.12 11.40 16.67
CA ASN A 27 -6.04 12.12 15.79
C ASN A 27 -5.63 12.03 14.30
N ARG A 28 -6.61 12.20 13.39
CA ARG A 28 -6.37 12.20 11.94
C ARG A 28 -5.55 13.43 11.55
N VAL A 29 -4.46 13.21 10.81
CA VAL A 29 -3.64 14.31 10.28
C VAL A 29 -4.23 14.79 8.97
N ILE A 30 -4.03 16.08 8.70
CA ILE A 30 -4.51 16.72 7.47
C ILE A 30 -3.27 16.92 6.59
N GLU A 31 -3.35 16.51 5.33
CA GLU A 31 -2.33 16.88 4.34
C GLU A 31 -2.36 18.41 4.17
N GLY A 32 -1.24 19.05 3.82
CA GLY A 32 -1.14 20.52 3.66
C GLY A 32 -2.09 21.15 2.64
N ASP A 33 -2.92 20.36 1.97
CA ASP A 33 -3.91 20.78 0.99
C ASP A 33 -5.37 20.57 1.50
N GLY A 34 -5.55 20.31 2.81
CA GLY A 34 -6.87 20.19 3.46
C GLY A 34 -7.58 18.85 3.22
N LYS A 35 -6.90 17.87 2.60
CA LYS A 35 -7.44 16.53 2.32
C LYS A 35 -7.11 15.59 3.48
N GLU A 36 -8.08 14.77 3.88
CA GLU A 36 -7.81 13.61 4.75
C GLU A 36 -6.81 12.67 4.05
N VAL A 37 -5.78 12.23 4.77
CA VAL A 37 -4.75 11.32 4.24
C VAL A 37 -5.44 10.01 3.83
N LYS A 38 -5.62 9.80 2.52
CA LYS A 38 -6.24 8.60 1.96
C LYS A 38 -5.27 7.43 2.12
N SER A 39 -5.78 6.31 2.63
CA SER A 39 -5.10 5.01 2.70
C SER A 39 -4.22 4.78 1.47
N GLN A 40 -2.94 4.47 1.71
CA GLN A 40 -1.93 4.33 0.65
C GLN A 40 -2.39 3.29 -0.36
N LYS A 41 -2.86 3.77 -1.52
CA LYS A 41 -3.42 2.92 -2.58
C LYS A 41 -2.32 2.01 -3.10
N ILE A 42 -2.61 0.71 -3.17
CA ILE A 42 -1.67 -0.28 -3.72
C ILE A 42 -1.29 0.17 -5.14
N PRO A 43 0.02 0.34 -5.45
CA PRO A 43 0.46 0.82 -6.76
C PRO A 43 -0.02 -0.12 -7.87
N TRP A 44 -0.43 0.41 -9.02
CA TRP A 44 -0.91 -0.40 -10.15
C TRP A 44 0.12 -1.44 -10.63
N HIS A 45 1.41 -1.09 -10.60
CA HIS A 45 2.49 -1.99 -10.95
C HIS A 45 2.56 -3.25 -10.07
N PHE A 46 2.08 -3.20 -8.81
CA PHE A 46 1.99 -4.39 -7.95
C PHE A 46 1.09 -5.47 -8.59
N TRP A 47 -0.06 -5.05 -9.14
CA TRP A 47 -0.98 -5.96 -9.82
C TRP A 47 -0.39 -6.56 -11.12
N VAL A 48 0.46 -5.81 -11.83
CA VAL A 48 1.18 -6.32 -13.00
C VAL A 48 2.07 -7.49 -12.63
N PHE A 49 2.87 -7.36 -11.55
CA PHE A 49 3.71 -8.45 -11.05
C PHE A 49 2.90 -9.67 -10.61
N VAL A 50 1.78 -9.45 -9.90
CA VAL A 50 0.89 -10.54 -9.47
C VAL A 50 0.31 -11.29 -10.67
N SER A 51 -0.13 -10.58 -11.70
CA SER A 51 -0.68 -11.18 -12.92
C SER A 51 0.37 -12.00 -13.67
N ALA A 52 1.58 -11.46 -13.87
CA ALA A 52 2.67 -12.18 -14.52
C ALA A 52 3.05 -13.46 -13.76
N ALA A 53 3.10 -13.39 -12.43
CA ALA A 53 3.37 -14.55 -11.59
C ALA A 53 2.30 -15.64 -11.71
N MET A 54 1.01 -15.26 -11.72
CA MET A 54 -0.09 -16.21 -11.91
C MET A 54 -0.01 -16.93 -13.26
N ILE A 55 0.26 -16.19 -14.34
CA ILE A 55 0.39 -16.77 -15.68
C ILE A 55 1.56 -17.76 -15.73
N TYR A 56 2.72 -17.38 -15.21
CA TYR A 56 3.91 -18.24 -15.21
C TYR A 56 3.72 -19.50 -14.37
N LEU A 57 3.19 -19.37 -13.15
CA LEU A 57 2.95 -20.52 -12.27
C LEU A 57 1.87 -21.44 -12.84
N GLY A 58 0.80 -20.88 -13.40
CA GLY A 58 -0.24 -21.65 -14.09
C GLY A 58 0.34 -22.46 -15.25
N TRP A 59 1.14 -21.82 -16.11
CA TRP A 59 1.83 -22.51 -17.20
C TRP A 59 2.76 -23.62 -16.68
N ARG A 60 3.54 -23.33 -15.64
CA ARG A 60 4.49 -24.28 -15.07
C ARG A 60 3.81 -25.50 -14.45
N LEU A 61 2.63 -25.33 -13.85
CA LEU A 61 1.81 -26.43 -13.35
C LEU A 61 1.29 -27.29 -14.50
N VAL A 62 0.81 -26.67 -15.59
CA VAL A 62 0.37 -27.40 -16.78
C VAL A 62 1.53 -28.21 -17.37
N GLU A 63 2.72 -27.62 -17.53
CA GLU A 63 3.90 -28.35 -18.01
C GLU A 63 4.28 -29.52 -17.07
N GLY A 64 4.31 -29.28 -15.76
CA GLY A 64 4.65 -30.32 -14.79
C GLY A 64 3.65 -31.49 -14.80
N LEU A 65 2.35 -31.18 -14.90
CA LEU A 65 1.30 -32.19 -15.03
C LEU A 65 1.42 -32.94 -16.37
N TRP A 66 1.69 -32.23 -17.47
CA TRP A 66 1.85 -32.85 -18.78
C TRP A 66 3.01 -33.85 -18.80
N VAL A 67 4.15 -33.49 -18.19
CA VAL A 67 5.30 -34.40 -18.03
C VAL A 67 5.00 -35.57 -17.10
N LEU A 68 4.22 -35.36 -16.03
CA LEU A 68 3.83 -36.43 -15.11
C LEU A 68 2.85 -37.45 -15.71
N PHE A 69 1.99 -37.00 -16.63
CA PHE A 69 0.94 -37.82 -17.23
C PHE A 69 1.31 -38.45 -18.58
N THR A 70 2.47 -38.11 -19.16
CA THR A 70 2.95 -38.67 -20.44
C THR A 70 4.11 -39.64 -20.30
#